data_AF-D6U824-F1
#
_entry.id   AF-D6U824-F1
#
_cell.length_a   1.000
_cell.length_b   1.000
_cell.length_c   1.000
_cell.angle_alpha   90.00
_cell.angle_beta   90.00
_cell.angle_gamma   90.00
#
_symmetry.space_group_name_H-M   'P 1'
#
loop_
_entity.id
_entity.type
_entity.pdbx_description
1 polymer ?
#
loop_
_entity_poly.entity_id
_entity_poly.type
_entity_poly.pdbx_seq_one_letter_code
_entity_poly.pdbx_strand_id
1 'polypeptide(L)'
;MKNDPTTHQIKPQELHDGDFGEQQPLVIDVRSIDEYASGHVQGAVHIPLGELADRLVELPHDQLVVTYCNMSHQGESQGERAAALLREQGYQARVLTGGYPNWKNLLFPIEEARKVEQAQKEESNADADEAQGNKDAAHLRPLGSFWEVLLVFTRLGLTSFGGPIAHLGYFREEIVVRRKWLDEQNYADLLALCQFLPGPSSSQMGIALGMTRAGIFGGLAAWLGFTLPSAIALTMFASVTAGGQGITEAGWLRGLLIVAVAVVAQAVWGMARTQCPDRPRATIAILSAIAILLWPVVIGQILILAVGGLLGWRFLQRAEVSKPAVLPLHVPRRLAVACWIVFFTLLFGLPFLRFFVHNQALALFDTFFRVGSLVFGGGHVVLPLLQREVVPAGWVSNDQFLTGYAAAQAVPGPLFTFSAYLGTVSKSAPNGWLGALIALAAIFLPSFFFVAGILPFWNRLRTIEAFQAALRGINAAVVGILLAALYQPIWTSAIHAPVDFALSLIAFGLLVLWKVPPWVVVVLSALLGASMSLL
;
A
#
# COMPACT_ATOMS: atom_id res chain seq x y z
N MET A 1 43.67 -7.22 -37.91
CA MET A 1 44.74 -7.00 -36.92
C MET A 1 44.51 -7.97 -35.77
N LYS A 2 45.51 -8.76 -35.39
CA LYS A 2 45.40 -9.77 -34.31
C LYS A 2 45.16 -9.05 -32.97
N ASN A 3 44.16 -9.48 -32.20
CA ASN A 3 43.90 -9.04 -30.83
C ASN A 3 45.12 -9.36 -29.96
N ASP A 4 45.90 -8.34 -29.61
CA ASP A 4 46.96 -8.46 -28.63
C ASP A 4 46.34 -8.32 -27.22
N PRO A 5 46.31 -9.39 -26.40
CA PRO A 5 45.71 -9.36 -25.07
C PRO A 5 46.38 -8.35 -24.12
N THR A 6 47.57 -7.83 -24.45
CA THR A 6 48.26 -6.80 -23.66
C THR A 6 47.65 -5.40 -23.79
N THR A 7 46.77 -5.15 -24.77
CA THR A 7 46.19 -3.82 -25.00
C THR A 7 44.95 -3.49 -24.15
N HIS A 8 44.40 -4.48 -23.44
CA HIS A 8 43.17 -4.35 -22.66
C HIS A 8 43.40 -4.30 -21.14
N GLN A 9 44.64 -4.47 -20.72
CA GLN A 9 45.04 -4.40 -19.32
C GLN A 9 46.05 -3.27 -19.15
N ILE A 10 46.08 -2.68 -17.96
CA ILE A 10 47.08 -1.72 -17.54
C ILE A 10 47.73 -2.22 -16.26
N LYS A 11 49.05 -2.18 -16.17
CA LYS A 11 49.76 -2.58 -14.96
C LYS A 11 49.66 -1.46 -13.91
N PRO A 12 49.62 -1.76 -12.60
CA PRO A 12 49.62 -0.74 -11.58
C PRO A 12 50.77 0.28 -11.71
N GLN A 13 51.99 -0.18 -12.03
CA GLN A 13 53.14 0.72 -12.24
C GLN A 13 52.92 1.66 -13.43
N GLU A 14 52.31 1.16 -14.51
CA GLU A 14 52.01 1.96 -15.70
C GLU A 14 50.95 3.02 -15.42
N LEU A 15 49.94 2.70 -14.60
CA LEU A 15 48.93 3.66 -14.18
C LEU A 15 49.47 4.69 -13.16
N HIS A 16 50.39 4.28 -12.29
CA HIS A 16 50.95 5.15 -11.25
C HIS A 16 52.07 6.08 -11.75
N ASP A 17 53.03 5.52 -12.51
CA ASP A 17 54.24 6.23 -12.95
C ASP A 17 54.15 6.70 -14.41
N GLY A 18 53.07 6.35 -15.13
CA GLY A 18 52.89 6.66 -16.53
C GLY A 18 52.61 8.14 -16.79
N ASP A 19 53.22 8.68 -17.84
CA ASP A 19 52.88 10.00 -18.37
C ASP A 19 51.72 9.86 -19.37
N PHE A 20 50.52 10.30 -18.95
CA PHE A 20 49.31 10.31 -19.78
C PHE A 20 49.05 11.68 -20.43
N GLY A 21 50.01 12.61 -20.39
CA GLY A 21 49.87 13.95 -20.94
C GLY A 21 48.82 14.80 -20.19
N GLU A 22 48.11 15.67 -20.91
CA GLU A 22 47.12 16.59 -20.34
C GLU A 22 45.83 15.91 -19.85
N GLN A 23 45.56 14.66 -20.28
CA GLN A 23 44.35 13.93 -19.94
C GLN A 23 44.67 12.68 -19.12
N GLN A 24 44.66 12.83 -17.79
CA GLN A 24 44.85 11.72 -16.86
C GLN A 24 43.72 10.67 -17.01
N PRO A 25 44.02 9.37 -16.87
CA PRO A 25 43.00 8.33 -16.97
C PRO A 25 41.96 8.46 -15.85
N LEU A 26 40.67 8.29 -16.19
CA LEU A 26 39.61 8.18 -15.21
C LEU A 26 39.61 6.79 -14.60
N VAL A 27 39.92 6.67 -13.32
CA VAL A 27 39.90 5.40 -12.60
C VAL A 27 38.50 5.16 -12.01
N ILE A 28 37.89 4.01 -12.30
CA ILE A 28 36.55 3.64 -11.81
C ILE A 28 36.64 2.41 -10.91
N ASP A 29 36.15 2.56 -9.69
CA ASP A 29 35.95 1.46 -8.75
C ASP A 29 34.53 0.87 -8.93
N VAL A 30 34.46 -0.39 -9.37
CA VAL A 30 33.19 -1.08 -9.62
C VAL A 30 32.73 -1.99 -8.46
N ARG A 31 33.40 -1.90 -7.30
CA ARG A 31 33.09 -2.67 -6.08
C ARG A 31 31.87 -2.12 -5.35
N SER A 32 31.49 -2.75 -4.24
CA SER A 32 30.45 -2.20 -3.35
C SER A 32 30.90 -0.91 -2.65
N ILE A 33 29.94 -0.10 -2.21
CA ILE A 33 30.24 1.17 -1.49
C ILE A 33 31.03 0.94 -0.19
N ASP A 34 30.78 -0.18 0.50
CA ASP A 34 31.49 -0.53 1.73
C ASP A 34 32.97 -0.84 1.44
N GLU A 35 33.27 -1.52 0.34
CA GLU A 35 34.62 -1.81 -0.11
C GLU A 35 35.36 -0.53 -0.53
N TYR A 36 34.70 0.36 -1.29
CA TYR A 36 35.25 1.66 -1.66
C TYR A 36 35.56 2.53 -0.43
N ALA A 37 34.62 2.63 0.52
CA ALA A 37 34.78 3.41 1.75
C ALA A 37 35.89 2.87 2.66
N SER A 38 36.14 1.56 2.65
CA SER A 38 37.22 0.91 3.40
C SER A 38 38.63 1.21 2.84
N GLY A 39 38.70 1.74 1.62
CA GLY A 39 39.93 2.11 0.94
C GLY A 39 39.83 1.85 -0.57
N HIS A 40 40.24 2.83 -1.37
CA HIS A 40 40.19 2.78 -2.83
C HIS A 40 41.45 3.41 -3.44
N VAL A 41 41.69 3.16 -4.72
CA VAL A 41 42.76 3.84 -5.48
C VAL A 41 42.55 5.35 -5.42
N GLN A 42 43.61 6.12 -5.14
CA GLN A 42 43.54 7.58 -5.06
C GLN A 42 42.92 8.19 -6.33
N GLY A 43 41.97 9.12 -6.19
CA GLY A 43 41.26 9.76 -7.31
C GLY A 43 40.27 8.87 -8.08
N ALA A 44 40.00 7.63 -7.63
CA ALA A 44 39.01 6.78 -8.29
C ALA A 44 37.58 7.24 -8.04
N VAL A 45 36.71 7.14 -9.05
CA VAL A 45 35.28 7.40 -8.93
C VAL A 45 34.53 6.09 -8.67
N HIS A 46 33.60 6.10 -7.72
CA HIS A 46 32.79 4.92 -7.39
C HIS A 46 31.57 4.78 -8.30
N ILE A 47 31.55 3.74 -9.14
CA ILE A 47 30.40 3.37 -9.98
C ILE A 47 30.27 1.85 -9.97
N PRO A 48 29.37 1.26 -9.14
CA PRO A 48 29.18 -0.18 -9.09
C PRO A 48 28.86 -0.80 -10.46
N LEU A 49 29.33 -2.02 -10.73
CA LEU A 49 29.12 -2.69 -12.03
C LEU A 49 27.64 -2.74 -12.46
N GLY A 50 26.72 -2.92 -11.51
CA GLY A 50 25.28 -2.98 -11.78
C GLY A 50 24.66 -1.65 -12.20
N GLU A 51 25.31 -0.52 -11.89
CA GLU A 51 24.85 0.83 -12.20
C GLU A 51 25.59 1.45 -13.40
N LEU A 52 26.67 0.82 -13.86
CA LEU A 52 27.56 1.36 -14.88
C LEU A 52 26.84 1.63 -16.20
N ALA A 53 25.89 0.78 -16.61
CA ALA A 53 25.12 0.97 -17.84
C ALA A 53 24.21 2.20 -17.80
N ASP A 54 23.65 2.51 -16.63
CA ASP A 54 22.73 3.65 -16.45
C ASP A 54 23.49 4.97 -16.25
N ARG A 55 24.76 4.90 -15.83
CA ARG A 55 25.61 6.07 -15.51
C ARG A 55 26.67 6.38 -16.56
N LEU A 56 26.56 5.81 -17.77
CA LEU A 56 27.48 6.09 -18.88
C LEU A 56 27.59 7.58 -19.22
N VAL A 57 26.49 8.34 -19.06
CA VAL A 57 26.44 9.78 -19.33
C VAL A 57 27.41 10.59 -18.45
N GLU A 58 27.84 10.05 -17.31
CA GLU A 58 28.79 10.68 -16.40
C GLU A 58 30.25 10.53 -16.86
N LEU A 59 30.52 9.65 -17.83
CA LEU A 59 31.87 9.28 -18.23
C LEU A 59 32.37 10.12 -19.42
N PRO A 60 33.61 10.63 -19.36
CA PRO A 60 34.24 11.33 -20.47
C PRO A 60 34.51 10.35 -21.63
N HIS A 61 34.15 10.74 -22.85
CA HIS A 61 34.38 9.93 -24.06
C HIS A 61 35.79 10.11 -24.64
N ASP A 62 36.51 11.15 -24.25
CA ASP A 62 37.82 11.53 -24.75
C ASP A 62 38.99 11.02 -23.90
N GLN A 63 38.72 10.45 -22.73
CA GLN A 63 39.75 9.98 -21.78
C GLN A 63 39.84 8.45 -21.72
N LEU A 64 41.02 7.95 -21.36
CA LEU A 64 41.20 6.53 -21.02
C LEU A 64 40.47 6.24 -19.70
N VAL A 65 39.58 5.25 -19.70
CA VAL A 65 38.88 4.78 -18.51
C VAL A 65 39.55 3.51 -17.99
N VAL A 66 39.94 3.49 -16.72
CA VAL A 66 40.56 2.33 -16.08
C VAL A 66 39.64 1.77 -15.01
N THR A 67 39.14 0.55 -15.20
CA THR A 67 38.24 -0.10 -14.23
C THR A 67 39.01 -1.08 -13.36
N TYR A 68 38.58 -1.22 -12.10
CA TYR A 68 39.13 -2.24 -11.21
C TYR A 68 38.09 -2.76 -10.22
N CYS A 69 38.35 -3.96 -9.70
CA CYS A 69 37.59 -4.56 -8.61
C CYS A 69 38.51 -5.27 -7.61
N ASN A 70 37.93 -5.98 -6.64
CA ASN A 70 38.66 -6.95 -5.83
C ASN A 70 38.72 -8.25 -6.65
N MET A 71 39.88 -8.54 -7.27
CA MET A 71 40.00 -9.70 -8.16
C MET A 71 39.52 -10.99 -7.49
N SER A 72 38.61 -11.72 -8.16
CA SER A 72 38.22 -13.09 -7.79
C SER A 72 38.98 -14.08 -8.67
N HIS A 73 39.64 -15.08 -8.08
CA HIS A 73 40.31 -16.13 -8.85
C HIS A 73 39.30 -17.10 -9.50
N GLN A 74 39.68 -17.56 -10.71
CA GLN A 74 38.98 -18.42 -11.69
C GLN A 74 37.66 -17.83 -12.26
N GLY A 75 37.82 -16.89 -13.20
CA GLY A 75 36.73 -16.34 -14.02
C GLY A 75 37.05 -14.93 -14.50
N GLU A 76 36.17 -14.37 -15.33
CA GLU A 76 36.21 -12.96 -15.73
C GLU A 76 35.83 -12.07 -14.53
N SER A 77 36.70 -11.15 -14.16
CA SER A 77 36.52 -10.26 -13.01
C SER A 77 35.46 -9.18 -13.26
N GLN A 78 34.93 -8.57 -12.19
CA GLN A 78 33.96 -7.47 -12.33
C GLN A 78 34.55 -6.26 -13.07
N GLY A 79 35.85 -6.01 -12.91
CA GLY A 79 36.58 -4.98 -13.67
C GLY A 79 36.66 -5.33 -15.17
N GLU A 80 36.91 -6.59 -15.51
CA GLU A 80 36.93 -7.02 -16.92
C GLU A 80 35.57 -6.87 -17.60
N ARG A 81 34.49 -7.24 -16.90
CA ARG A 81 33.11 -7.04 -17.37
C ARG A 81 32.79 -5.55 -17.56
N ALA A 82 33.22 -4.69 -16.65
CA ALA A 82 33.05 -3.24 -16.76
C ALA A 82 33.79 -2.67 -17.98
N ALA A 83 35.07 -3.03 -18.16
CA ALA A 83 35.85 -2.58 -19.32
C ALA A 83 35.34 -3.15 -20.66
N ALA A 84 34.78 -4.37 -20.67
CA ALA A 84 34.11 -4.92 -21.85
C ALA A 84 32.86 -4.09 -22.22
N LEU A 85 31.99 -3.83 -21.25
CA LEU A 85 30.80 -3.00 -21.44
C LEU A 85 31.15 -1.60 -21.96
N LEU A 86 32.16 -0.95 -21.37
CA LEU A 86 32.59 0.38 -21.81
C LEU A 86 33.15 0.36 -23.24
N ARG A 87 33.91 -0.66 -23.64
CA ARG A 87 34.43 -0.80 -25.00
C ARG A 87 33.32 -1.05 -26.02
N GLU A 88 32.30 -1.84 -25.67
CA GLU A 88 31.10 -2.02 -26.51
C GLU A 88 30.37 -0.70 -26.76
N GLN A 89 30.43 0.23 -25.81
CA GLN A 89 29.86 1.58 -25.91
C GLN A 89 30.83 2.61 -26.51
N GLY A 90 31.97 2.18 -27.05
CA GLY A 90 32.93 3.04 -27.77
C GLY A 90 33.92 3.79 -26.89
N TYR A 91 33.98 3.53 -25.57
CA TYR A 91 34.99 4.12 -24.69
C TYR A 91 36.34 3.43 -24.84
N GLN A 92 37.41 4.19 -24.68
CA GLN A 92 38.75 3.63 -24.48
C GLN A 92 38.86 3.13 -23.05
N ALA A 93 38.64 1.83 -22.82
CA ALA A 93 38.69 1.25 -21.47
C ALA A 93 39.75 0.14 -21.33
N ARG A 94 40.47 0.17 -20.19
CA ARG A 94 41.43 -0.86 -19.77
C ARG A 94 41.11 -1.35 -18.35
N VAL A 95 41.63 -2.52 -18.00
CA VAL A 95 41.46 -3.12 -16.67
C VAL A 95 42.75 -3.04 -15.87
N LEU A 96 42.66 -2.61 -14.60
CA LEU A 96 43.81 -2.60 -13.70
C LEU A 96 44.21 -4.03 -13.31
N THR A 97 45.42 -4.42 -13.70
CA THR A 97 45.94 -5.78 -13.49
C THR A 97 46.11 -6.08 -12.00
N GLY A 98 45.45 -7.13 -11.52
CA GLY A 98 45.49 -7.53 -10.11
C GLY A 98 44.56 -6.72 -9.19
N GLY A 99 43.82 -5.75 -9.73
CA GLY A 99 42.80 -4.99 -9.02
C GLY A 99 43.32 -4.23 -7.79
N TYR A 100 42.38 -3.84 -6.90
CA TYR A 100 42.71 -3.11 -5.67
C TYR A 100 43.72 -3.82 -4.75
N PRO A 101 43.65 -5.15 -4.53
CA PRO A 101 44.62 -5.83 -3.66
C PRO A 101 46.06 -5.71 -4.17
N ASN A 102 46.29 -5.80 -5.48
CA ASN A 102 47.62 -5.66 -6.07
C ASN A 102 48.14 -4.21 -5.96
N TRP A 103 47.27 -3.22 -6.23
CA TRP A 103 47.60 -1.80 -6.02
C TRP A 103 48.04 -1.52 -4.58
N LYS A 104 47.29 -2.05 -3.61
CA LYS A 104 47.60 -1.92 -2.19
C LYS A 104 48.89 -2.64 -1.79
N ASN A 105 49.15 -3.83 -2.33
CA ASN A 105 50.38 -4.60 -2.05
C ASN A 105 51.64 -3.91 -2.58
N LEU A 106 51.52 -3.14 -3.66
CA LEU A 106 52.60 -2.32 -4.21
C LEU A 106 52.81 -1.00 -3.45
N LEU A 107 52.02 -0.76 -2.38
CA LEU A 107 52.08 0.44 -1.54
C LEU A 107 51.82 1.75 -2.32
N PHE A 108 51.06 1.66 -3.40
CA PHE A 108 50.64 2.84 -4.15
C PHE A 108 49.56 3.63 -3.41
N PRO A 109 49.42 4.95 -3.71
CA PRO A 109 48.51 5.82 -3.00
C PRO A 109 47.07 5.31 -3.02
N ILE A 110 46.47 5.27 -1.83
CA ILE A 110 45.07 4.93 -1.62
C ILE A 110 44.39 6.08 -0.87
N GLU A 111 43.14 6.33 -1.20
CA GLU A 111 42.27 7.20 -0.42
C GLU A 111 41.45 6.34 0.55
N GLU A 112 41.45 6.77 1.81
CA GLU A 112 40.56 6.26 2.84
C GLU A 112 39.64 7.40 3.23
N ALA A 113 38.33 7.18 3.19
CA ALA A 113 37.33 8.19 3.53
C ALA A 113 37.46 8.76 4.97
N ARG A 114 38.38 8.22 5.79
CA ARG A 114 38.67 8.65 7.17
C ARG A 114 39.63 9.84 7.32
N LYS A 115 40.45 10.21 6.31
CA LYS A 115 41.49 11.25 6.49
C LYS A 115 41.12 12.66 6.03
N VAL A 116 40.15 12.80 5.12
CA VAL A 116 39.58 14.12 4.75
C VAL A 116 38.72 14.68 5.91
N GLU A 117 38.19 13.79 6.75
CA GLU A 117 37.35 14.11 7.91
C GLU A 117 38.11 14.74 9.09
N GLN A 118 39.44 14.62 9.18
CA GLN A 118 40.23 15.15 10.30
C GLN A 118 40.69 16.60 10.11
N ALA A 119 41.10 16.97 8.89
CA ALA A 119 41.48 18.36 8.61
C ALA A 119 40.25 19.29 8.56
N GLN A 120 39.10 18.77 8.12
CA GLN A 120 37.82 19.50 8.22
C GLN A 120 37.24 19.50 9.64
N LYS A 121 37.65 18.60 10.55
CA LYS A 121 37.19 18.57 11.95
C LYS A 121 37.74 19.72 12.79
N GLU A 122 38.88 20.31 12.46
CA GLU A 122 39.43 21.43 13.26
C GLU A 122 38.77 22.78 12.93
N GLU A 123 38.47 23.05 11.66
CA GLU A 123 37.62 24.20 11.27
C GLU A 123 36.13 23.94 11.55
N SER A 124 35.66 22.70 11.36
CA SER A 124 34.29 22.32 11.70
C SER A 124 34.05 22.24 13.21
N ASN A 125 35.04 22.06 14.10
CA ASN A 125 34.75 21.98 15.54
C ASN A 125 34.29 23.31 16.13
N ALA A 126 34.70 24.46 15.54
CA ALA A 126 34.18 25.77 15.91
C ALA A 126 32.73 25.97 15.43
N ASP A 127 32.42 25.56 14.19
CA ASP A 127 31.05 25.59 13.64
C ASP A 127 30.16 24.43 14.13
N ALA A 128 30.74 23.35 14.67
CA ALA A 128 30.04 22.16 15.15
C ALA A 128 29.61 22.31 16.61
N ASP A 129 30.23 23.12 17.45
CA ASP A 129 29.60 23.45 18.74
C ASP A 129 28.30 24.25 18.54
N GLU A 130 28.23 25.11 17.51
CA GLU A 130 26.99 25.78 17.09
C GLU A 130 26.03 24.83 16.32
N ALA A 131 26.55 23.95 15.45
CA ALA A 131 25.72 23.04 14.64
C ALA A 131 25.29 21.74 15.36
N GLN A 132 25.99 21.29 16.40
CA GLN A 132 25.61 20.16 17.25
C GLN A 132 24.44 20.57 18.16
N GLY A 133 24.45 21.81 18.67
CA GLY A 133 23.26 22.43 19.28
C GLY A 133 22.05 22.49 18.34
N ASN A 134 22.29 22.54 17.02
CA ASN A 134 21.25 22.60 15.99
C ASN A 134 20.83 21.22 15.42
N LYS A 135 21.70 20.19 15.48
CA LYS A 135 21.39 18.81 15.02
C LYS A 135 20.69 17.96 16.09
N ASP A 136 21.00 18.15 17.36
CA ASP A 136 20.19 17.59 18.45
C ASP A 136 18.79 18.26 18.50
N ALA A 137 18.67 19.50 18.00
CA ALA A 137 17.39 20.17 17.77
C ALA A 137 16.65 19.68 16.50
N ALA A 138 17.36 19.18 15.48
CA ALA A 138 16.77 18.76 14.21
C ALA A 138 16.04 17.40 14.27
N HIS A 139 16.39 16.52 15.22
CA HIS A 139 15.73 15.22 15.42
C HIS A 139 14.51 15.24 16.36
N LEU A 140 14.17 16.41 16.91
CA LEU A 140 12.93 16.64 17.65
C LEU A 140 12.15 17.78 16.99
N ARG A 141 11.66 17.56 15.77
CA ARG A 141 10.56 18.42 15.31
C ARG A 141 9.45 18.31 16.35
N PRO A 142 9.02 19.42 16.96
CA PRO A 142 8.05 19.37 18.04
C PRO A 142 6.82 18.64 17.54
N LEU A 143 6.31 17.70 18.36
CA LEU A 143 5.04 17.03 18.09
C LEU A 143 4.02 18.08 17.67
N GLY A 144 3.36 17.84 16.54
CA GLY A 144 2.30 18.70 16.07
C GLY A 144 1.14 18.71 17.06
N SER A 145 0.27 19.69 16.93
CA SER A 145 -0.93 19.74 17.76
C SER A 145 -2.05 18.90 17.14
N PHE A 146 -2.96 18.41 17.99
CA PHE A 146 -4.20 17.77 17.56
C PHE A 146 -4.96 18.61 16.52
N TRP A 147 -5.05 19.92 16.76
CA TRP A 147 -5.76 20.87 15.89
C TRP A 147 -5.08 21.08 14.54
N GLU A 148 -3.75 21.12 14.51
CA GLU A 148 -2.99 21.16 13.26
C GLU A 148 -3.35 19.96 12.37
N VAL A 149 -3.29 18.74 12.94
CA VAL A 149 -3.61 17.52 12.21
C VAL A 149 -5.08 17.50 11.79
N LEU A 150 -6.00 17.87 12.68
CA LEU A 150 -7.43 17.90 12.39
C LEU A 150 -7.75 18.83 11.22
N LEU A 151 -7.22 20.05 11.20
CA LEU A 151 -7.49 21.04 10.14
C LEU A 151 -6.97 20.56 8.79
N VAL A 152 -5.77 19.98 8.76
CA VAL A 152 -5.16 19.45 7.53
C VAL A 152 -5.98 18.31 6.96
N PHE A 153 -6.32 17.34 7.80
CA PHE A 153 -7.11 16.19 7.36
C PHE A 153 -8.57 16.54 7.08
N THR A 154 -9.14 17.56 7.72
CA THR A 154 -10.47 18.10 7.36
C THR A 154 -10.48 18.67 5.95
N ARG A 155 -9.46 19.47 5.60
CA ARG A 155 -9.30 19.95 4.22
C ARG A 155 -9.18 18.78 3.25
N LEU A 156 -8.34 17.79 3.55
CA LEU A 156 -8.19 16.60 2.71
C LEU A 156 -9.50 15.80 2.60
N GLY A 157 -10.29 15.69 3.67
CA GLY A 157 -11.60 15.05 3.66
C GLY A 157 -12.62 15.76 2.77
N LEU A 158 -12.50 17.09 2.62
CA LEU A 158 -13.34 17.90 1.73
C LEU A 158 -12.87 17.92 0.27
N THR A 159 -11.61 17.54 -0.03
CA THR A 159 -11.04 17.69 -1.38
C THR A 159 -10.60 16.39 -2.05
N SER A 160 -10.48 15.29 -1.32
CA SER A 160 -9.94 14.03 -1.87
C SER A 160 -11.02 13.24 -2.60
N PHE A 161 -11.11 13.41 -3.93
CA PHE A 161 -11.97 12.61 -4.80
C PHE A 161 -11.18 11.49 -5.49
N GLY A 162 -11.88 10.50 -6.05
CA GLY A 162 -11.24 9.47 -6.90
C GLY A 162 -10.78 8.21 -6.16
N GLY A 163 -11.14 8.07 -4.88
CA GLY A 163 -10.94 6.84 -4.12
C GLY A 163 -9.51 6.64 -3.60
N PRO A 164 -9.20 5.44 -3.09
CA PRO A 164 -8.01 5.19 -2.27
C PRO A 164 -6.68 5.60 -2.89
N ILE A 165 -6.47 5.30 -4.18
CA ILE A 165 -5.21 5.63 -4.88
C ILE A 165 -5.05 7.15 -4.96
N ALA A 166 -6.12 7.87 -5.30
CA ALA A 166 -6.11 9.32 -5.34
C ALA A 166 -5.88 9.92 -3.96
N HIS A 167 -6.55 9.41 -2.91
CA HIS A 167 -6.36 9.86 -1.53
C HIS A 167 -4.89 9.77 -1.10
N LEU A 168 -4.22 8.66 -1.43
CA LEU A 168 -2.79 8.49 -1.13
C LEU A 168 -1.95 9.54 -1.87
N GLY A 169 -2.24 9.80 -3.15
CA GLY A 169 -1.63 10.91 -3.89
C GLY A 169 -1.80 12.27 -3.21
N TYR A 170 -3.03 12.62 -2.79
CA TYR A 170 -3.30 13.85 -2.05
C TYR A 170 -2.54 13.92 -0.72
N PHE A 171 -2.45 12.79 0.00
CA PHE A 171 -1.71 12.74 1.26
C PHE A 171 -0.21 12.93 1.04
N ARG A 172 0.37 12.31 0.00
CA ARG A 172 1.78 12.49 -0.33
C ARG A 172 2.08 13.95 -0.66
N GLU A 173 1.27 14.57 -1.51
CA GLU A 173 1.43 15.98 -1.89
C GLU A 173 1.34 16.92 -0.68
N GLU A 174 0.34 16.76 0.18
CA GLU A 174 0.17 17.65 1.33
C GLU A 174 1.21 17.39 2.44
N ILE A 175 1.49 16.12 2.76
CA ILE A 175 2.28 15.74 3.93
C ILE A 175 3.78 15.67 3.63
N VAL A 176 4.18 15.16 2.46
CA VAL A 176 5.58 14.99 2.07
C VAL A 176 6.10 16.22 1.33
N VAL A 177 5.40 16.67 0.29
CA VAL A 177 5.88 17.76 -0.57
C VAL A 177 5.69 19.12 0.08
N ARG A 178 4.45 19.46 0.46
CA ARG A 178 4.10 20.81 0.96
C ARG A 178 4.55 21.04 2.40
N ARG A 179 4.18 20.14 3.30
CA ARG A 179 4.42 20.29 4.74
C ARG A 179 5.73 19.66 5.20
N LYS A 180 6.27 18.74 4.42
CA LYS A 180 7.48 17.98 4.74
C LYS A 180 7.41 17.29 6.10
N TRP A 181 6.23 16.91 6.60
CA TRP A 181 6.08 16.22 7.90
C TRP A 181 6.78 14.86 7.91
N LEU A 182 6.89 14.23 6.73
CA LEU A 182 7.48 12.93 6.50
C LEU A 182 8.25 12.96 5.18
N ASP A 183 9.32 12.17 5.05
CA ASP A 183 10.02 11.98 3.78
C ASP A 183 9.38 10.89 2.92
N GLU A 184 9.84 10.76 1.66
CA GLU A 184 9.31 9.78 0.70
C GLU A 184 9.48 8.34 1.16
N GLN A 185 10.60 8.00 1.78
CA GLN A 185 10.91 6.63 2.17
C GLN A 185 10.03 6.18 3.33
N ASN A 186 9.89 7.02 4.35
CA ASN A 186 8.99 6.80 5.48
C ASN A 186 7.52 6.81 5.03
N TYR A 187 7.14 7.65 4.06
CA TYR A 187 5.80 7.61 3.48
C TYR A 187 5.54 6.28 2.76
N ALA A 188 6.48 5.81 1.95
CA ALA A 188 6.38 4.52 1.25
C ALA A 188 6.31 3.34 2.24
N ASP A 189 7.09 3.40 3.32
CA ASP A 189 7.09 2.37 4.37
C ASP A 189 5.76 2.31 5.15
N LEU A 190 5.17 3.47 5.46
CA LEU A 190 3.83 3.54 6.06
C LEU A 190 2.75 3.10 5.08
N LEU A 191 2.89 3.45 3.80
CA LEU A 191 1.97 3.01 2.76
C LEU A 191 1.99 1.48 2.64
N ALA A 192 3.18 0.86 2.60
CA ALA A 192 3.34 -0.59 2.58
C ALA A 192 2.71 -1.23 3.82
N LEU A 193 2.88 -0.62 4.99
CA LEU A 193 2.23 -1.07 6.22
C LEU A 193 0.69 -1.02 6.12
N CYS A 194 0.12 0.08 5.64
CA CYS A 194 -1.34 0.23 5.53
C CYS A 194 -1.95 -0.60 4.39
N GLN A 195 -1.15 -1.02 3.41
CA GLN A 195 -1.56 -1.99 2.39
C GLN A 195 -1.44 -3.44 2.90
N PHE A 196 -0.58 -3.67 3.88
CA PHE A 196 -0.41 -4.95 4.56
C PHE A 196 -1.58 -5.26 5.50
N LEU A 197 -2.06 -4.25 6.23
CA LEU A 197 -3.12 -4.43 7.23
C LEU A 197 -4.51 -4.57 6.58
N PRO A 198 -5.41 -5.39 7.17
CA PRO A 198 -6.82 -5.35 6.80
C PRO A 198 -7.41 -4.00 7.18
N GLY A 199 -8.20 -3.43 6.28
CA GLY A 199 -9.02 -2.25 6.47
C GLY A 199 -8.92 -1.24 5.32
N PRO A 200 -9.52 -0.05 5.48
CA PRO A 200 -9.50 1.00 4.49
C PRO A 200 -8.12 1.64 4.37
N SER A 201 -7.35 1.26 3.35
CA SER A 201 -5.94 1.66 3.19
C SER A 201 -5.72 3.19 3.27
N SER A 202 -6.59 4.01 2.68
CA SER A 202 -6.44 5.47 2.77
C SER A 202 -6.69 6.01 4.18
N SER A 203 -7.71 5.52 4.89
CA SER A 203 -7.98 5.99 6.25
C SER A 203 -6.92 5.48 7.24
N GLN A 204 -6.41 4.26 7.04
CA GLN A 204 -5.28 3.73 7.80
C GLN A 204 -4.02 4.57 7.59
N MET A 205 -3.72 4.94 6.35
CA MET A 205 -2.61 5.82 6.06
C MET A 205 -2.80 7.18 6.75
N GLY A 206 -4.01 7.74 6.73
CA GLY A 206 -4.32 8.97 7.45
C GLY A 206 -4.10 8.85 8.96
N ILE A 207 -4.59 7.77 9.58
CA ILE A 207 -4.36 7.46 11.00
C ILE A 207 -2.86 7.35 11.29
N ALA A 208 -2.10 6.63 10.48
CA ALA A 208 -0.67 6.44 10.67
C ALA A 208 0.12 7.75 10.53
N LEU A 209 -0.19 8.57 9.52
CA LEU A 209 0.41 9.89 9.31
C LEU A 209 0.06 10.85 10.45
N GLY A 210 -1.20 10.84 10.91
CA GLY A 210 -1.61 11.59 12.09
C GLY A 210 -0.84 11.15 13.33
N MET A 211 -0.65 9.84 13.52
CA MET A 211 0.16 9.29 14.59
C MET A 211 1.61 9.78 14.51
N THR A 212 2.23 9.78 13.33
CA THR A 212 3.61 10.29 13.18
C THR A 212 3.74 11.75 13.57
N ARG A 213 2.69 12.57 13.38
CA ARG A 213 2.74 14.00 13.64
C ARG A 213 2.43 14.35 15.10
N ALA A 214 1.42 13.76 15.71
CA ALA A 214 0.91 14.16 17.03
C ALA A 214 0.52 12.96 17.94
N GLY A 215 1.16 11.81 17.75
CA GLY A 215 0.90 10.60 18.53
C GLY A 215 -0.51 10.04 18.32
N ILE A 216 -0.99 9.20 19.25
CA ILE A 216 -2.30 8.51 19.12
C ILE A 216 -3.44 9.50 18.87
N PHE A 217 -3.42 10.65 19.56
CA PHE A 217 -4.40 11.72 19.36
C PHE A 217 -4.30 12.38 17.98
N GLY A 218 -3.10 12.47 17.40
CA GLY A 218 -2.91 12.83 16.00
C GLY A 218 -3.58 11.85 15.04
N GLY A 219 -3.49 10.54 15.32
CA GLY A 219 -4.21 9.52 14.55
C GLY A 219 -5.73 9.70 14.61
N LEU A 220 -6.26 10.00 15.81
CA LEU A 220 -7.67 10.31 16.00
C LEU A 220 -8.07 11.61 15.25
N ALA A 221 -7.26 12.67 15.33
CA ALA A 221 -7.49 13.92 14.62
C ALA A 221 -7.54 13.72 13.10
N ALA A 222 -6.60 12.95 12.56
CA ALA A 222 -6.53 12.66 11.14
C ALA A 222 -7.76 11.87 10.66
N TRP A 223 -8.18 10.87 11.43
CA TRP A 223 -9.39 10.11 11.12
C TRP A 223 -10.64 10.99 11.17
N LEU A 224 -10.82 11.79 12.23
CA LEU A 224 -11.97 12.68 12.37
C LEU A 224 -12.03 13.67 11.20
N GLY A 225 -10.93 14.35 10.90
CA GLY A 225 -10.89 15.34 9.82
C GLY A 225 -11.16 14.72 8.46
N PHE A 226 -10.53 13.58 8.16
CA PHE A 226 -10.68 12.95 6.85
C PHE A 226 -12.05 12.30 6.64
N THR A 227 -12.70 11.84 7.71
CA THR A 227 -13.88 10.97 7.64
C THR A 227 -15.18 11.72 7.94
N LEU A 228 -15.19 12.64 8.91
CA LEU A 228 -16.44 13.28 9.34
C LEU A 228 -17.14 14.09 8.25
N PRO A 229 -16.47 14.89 7.38
CA PRO A 229 -17.17 15.68 6.37
C PRO A 229 -18.11 14.84 5.50
N SER A 230 -17.63 13.70 5.03
CA SER A 230 -18.42 12.80 4.19
C SER A 230 -19.41 11.95 4.98
N ALA A 231 -19.06 11.51 6.18
CA ALA A 231 -20.00 10.82 7.06
C ALA A 231 -21.21 11.69 7.42
N ILE A 232 -20.99 12.99 7.70
CA ILE A 232 -22.05 13.96 7.96
C ILE A 232 -22.89 14.17 6.70
N ALA A 233 -22.27 14.41 5.55
CA ALA A 233 -22.98 14.57 4.28
C ALA A 233 -23.89 13.37 3.96
N LEU A 234 -23.37 12.16 4.14
CA LEU A 234 -24.12 10.92 3.91
C LEU A 234 -25.21 10.66 4.95
N THR A 235 -24.99 11.02 6.21
CA THR A 235 -26.00 10.92 7.27
C THR A 235 -27.15 11.90 7.03
N MET A 236 -26.83 13.13 6.59
CA MET A 236 -27.84 14.11 6.19
C MET A 236 -28.64 13.63 4.98
N PHE A 237 -27.97 13.13 3.95
CA PHE A 237 -28.62 12.56 2.76
C PHE A 237 -29.51 11.36 3.12
N ALA A 238 -29.04 10.46 3.97
CA ALA A 238 -29.83 9.34 4.49
C ALA A 238 -31.07 9.82 5.25
N SER A 239 -30.94 10.85 6.09
CA SER A 239 -32.06 11.36 6.89
C SER A 239 -33.18 11.96 6.02
N VAL A 240 -32.81 12.62 4.92
CA VAL A 240 -33.77 13.15 3.94
C VAL A 240 -34.43 12.03 3.13
N THR A 241 -33.67 11.01 2.73
CA THR A 241 -34.16 9.91 1.88
C THR A 241 -34.92 8.83 2.65
N ALA A 242 -34.68 8.66 3.95
CA ALA A 242 -35.34 7.65 4.79
C ALA A 242 -36.84 7.92 5.01
N GLY A 243 -37.29 9.17 4.87
CA GLY A 243 -38.72 9.56 4.99
C GLY A 243 -39.55 9.34 3.73
N GLY A 244 -38.91 9.07 2.57
CA GLY A 244 -39.58 8.83 1.30
C GLY A 244 -40.16 7.42 1.21
N GLN A 245 -41.34 7.19 1.79
CA GLN A 245 -42.13 6.01 1.47
C GLN A 245 -42.83 6.24 0.12
N GLY A 246 -42.55 5.39 -0.86
CA GLY A 246 -43.39 5.24 -2.04
C GLY A 246 -42.72 5.61 -3.37
N ILE A 247 -41.93 4.68 -3.91
CA ILE A 247 -41.92 4.39 -5.36
C ILE A 247 -41.87 2.86 -5.51
N THR A 248 -42.83 2.16 -4.91
CA THR A 248 -43.00 0.72 -5.11
C THR A 248 -43.69 0.46 -6.44
N GLU A 249 -42.96 0.60 -7.55
CA GLU A 249 -43.32 0.02 -8.85
C GLU A 249 -42.10 -0.64 -9.53
N ALA A 250 -42.03 -1.96 -9.31
CA ALA A 250 -41.38 -3.12 -9.94
C ALA A 250 -40.20 -3.05 -10.95
N GLY A 251 -39.91 -1.96 -11.66
CA GLY A 251 -38.90 -1.99 -12.74
C GLY A 251 -37.51 -1.53 -12.36
N TRP A 252 -37.43 -0.37 -11.70
CA TRP A 252 -36.16 0.22 -11.30
C TRP A 252 -35.41 -0.66 -10.29
N LEU A 253 -36.14 -1.39 -9.45
CA LEU A 253 -35.62 -2.41 -8.51
C LEU A 253 -34.81 -3.50 -9.22
N ARG A 254 -35.31 -3.99 -10.36
CA ARG A 254 -34.63 -4.98 -11.18
C ARG A 254 -33.33 -4.41 -11.74
N GLY A 255 -33.38 -3.19 -12.29
CA GLY A 255 -32.18 -2.47 -12.76
C GLY A 255 -31.14 -2.24 -11.66
N LEU A 256 -31.59 -1.97 -10.44
CA LEU A 256 -30.75 -1.84 -9.25
C LEU A 256 -30.12 -3.18 -8.82
N LEU A 257 -30.87 -4.28 -8.78
CA LEU A 257 -30.31 -5.61 -8.52
C LEU A 257 -29.25 -6.00 -9.56
N ILE A 258 -29.50 -5.71 -10.84
CA ILE A 258 -28.57 -6.00 -11.94
C ILE A 258 -27.28 -5.18 -11.83
N VAL A 259 -27.36 -3.88 -11.50
CA VAL A 259 -26.16 -3.05 -11.35
C VAL A 259 -25.35 -3.45 -10.12
N ALA A 260 -25.97 -3.98 -9.07
CA ALA A 260 -25.24 -4.52 -7.91
C ALA A 260 -24.26 -5.62 -8.32
N VAL A 261 -24.65 -6.50 -9.24
CA VAL A 261 -23.77 -7.54 -9.81
C VAL A 261 -22.57 -6.91 -10.49
N ALA A 262 -22.77 -5.88 -11.32
CA ALA A 262 -21.69 -5.19 -12.03
C ALA A 262 -20.72 -4.47 -11.07
N VAL A 263 -21.24 -3.84 -10.02
CA VAL A 263 -20.44 -3.15 -8.99
C VAL A 263 -19.60 -4.15 -8.19
N VAL A 264 -20.21 -5.25 -7.74
CA VAL A 264 -19.50 -6.30 -7.01
C VAL A 264 -18.45 -6.97 -7.90
N ALA A 265 -18.79 -7.24 -9.16
CA ALA A 265 -17.86 -7.77 -10.15
C ALA A 265 -16.68 -6.82 -10.38
N GLN A 266 -16.91 -5.51 -10.48
CA GLN A 266 -15.85 -4.51 -10.58
C GLN A 266 -14.91 -4.57 -9.35
N ALA A 267 -15.48 -4.70 -8.15
CA ALA A 267 -14.68 -4.81 -6.92
C ALA A 267 -13.80 -6.06 -6.94
N VAL A 268 -14.38 -7.24 -7.23
CA VAL A 268 -13.66 -8.53 -7.35
C VAL A 268 -12.57 -8.45 -8.42
N TRP A 269 -12.87 -7.85 -9.57
CA TRP A 269 -11.91 -7.63 -10.66
C TRP A 269 -10.73 -6.76 -10.22
N GLY A 270 -10.99 -5.64 -9.54
CA GLY A 270 -9.95 -4.76 -9.01
C GLY A 270 -9.04 -5.45 -8.00
N MET A 271 -9.60 -6.28 -7.12
CA MET A 271 -8.81 -7.08 -6.17
C MET A 271 -8.01 -8.18 -6.86
N ALA A 272 -8.59 -8.89 -7.83
CA ALA A 272 -7.88 -9.92 -8.56
C ALA A 272 -6.64 -9.35 -9.27
N ARG A 273 -6.74 -8.17 -9.90
CA ARG A 273 -5.60 -7.53 -10.57
C ARG A 273 -4.48 -7.11 -9.61
N THR A 274 -4.82 -6.74 -8.39
CA THR A 274 -3.86 -6.23 -7.41
C THR A 274 -3.29 -7.32 -6.51
N GLN A 275 -4.13 -8.24 -6.05
CA GLN A 275 -3.79 -9.28 -5.08
C GLN A 275 -3.46 -10.62 -5.74
N CYS A 276 -3.94 -10.88 -6.96
CA CYS A 276 -3.68 -12.11 -7.73
C CYS A 276 -3.03 -11.87 -9.12
N PRO A 277 -1.92 -11.12 -9.22
CA PRO A 277 -1.31 -10.78 -10.50
C PRO A 277 -0.57 -11.96 -11.18
N ASP A 278 -0.30 -13.05 -10.45
CA ASP A 278 0.40 -14.23 -10.97
C ASP A 278 -0.41 -15.53 -10.84
N ARG A 279 0.04 -16.55 -11.58
CA ARG A 279 -0.64 -17.85 -11.67
C ARG A 279 -0.77 -18.55 -10.31
N PRO A 280 0.26 -18.59 -9.44
CA PRO A 280 0.10 -19.17 -8.10
C PRO A 280 -1.01 -18.50 -7.28
N ARG A 281 -1.02 -17.17 -7.19
CA ARG A 281 -2.04 -16.43 -6.43
C ARG A 281 -3.44 -16.60 -7.03
N ALA A 282 -3.56 -16.52 -8.36
CA ALA A 282 -4.83 -16.77 -9.05
C ALA A 282 -5.36 -18.20 -8.79
N THR A 283 -4.47 -19.19 -8.72
CA THR A 283 -4.83 -20.58 -8.39
C THR A 283 -5.39 -20.69 -6.97
N ILE A 284 -4.74 -20.05 -5.99
CA ILE A 284 -5.24 -19.99 -4.60
C ILE A 284 -6.63 -19.37 -4.56
N ALA A 285 -6.86 -18.27 -5.28
CA ALA A 285 -8.17 -17.61 -5.34
C ALA A 285 -9.24 -18.53 -5.94
N ILE A 286 -8.97 -19.21 -7.06
CA ILE A 286 -9.92 -20.13 -7.69
C ILE A 286 -10.24 -21.31 -6.77
N LEU A 287 -9.22 -21.96 -6.19
CA LEU A 287 -9.43 -23.08 -5.26
C LEU A 287 -10.22 -22.65 -4.02
N SER A 288 -9.96 -21.45 -3.50
CA SER A 288 -10.70 -20.88 -2.37
C SER A 288 -12.17 -20.61 -2.73
N ALA A 289 -12.44 -20.11 -3.93
CA ALA A 289 -13.80 -19.91 -4.44
C ALA A 289 -14.56 -21.23 -4.58
N ILE A 290 -13.92 -22.27 -5.12
CA ILE A 290 -14.52 -23.61 -5.22
C ILE A 290 -14.80 -24.16 -3.82
N ALA A 291 -13.84 -24.10 -2.91
CA ALA A 291 -13.98 -24.63 -1.56
C ALA A 291 -15.15 -23.99 -0.80
N ILE A 292 -15.30 -22.67 -0.87
CA ILE A 292 -16.40 -21.99 -0.16
C ILE A 292 -17.77 -22.23 -0.80
N LEU A 293 -17.85 -22.45 -2.12
CA LEU A 293 -19.09 -22.83 -2.80
C LEU A 293 -19.54 -24.24 -2.42
N LEU A 294 -18.59 -25.17 -2.29
CA LEU A 294 -18.88 -26.55 -1.89
C LEU A 294 -19.14 -26.67 -0.37
N TRP A 295 -18.52 -25.82 0.45
CA TRP A 295 -18.67 -25.86 1.89
C TRP A 295 -18.90 -24.46 2.51
N PRO A 296 -20.12 -23.91 2.39
CA PRO A 296 -20.45 -22.55 2.81
C PRO A 296 -20.67 -22.45 4.33
N VAL A 297 -19.71 -22.92 5.14
CA VAL A 297 -19.73 -22.81 6.60
C VAL A 297 -18.69 -21.81 7.10
N VAL A 298 -18.97 -21.14 8.22
CA VAL A 298 -18.09 -20.11 8.80
C VAL A 298 -16.69 -20.65 9.09
N ILE A 299 -16.60 -21.87 9.64
CA ILE A 299 -15.32 -22.55 9.91
C ILE A 299 -14.55 -22.78 8.60
N GLY A 300 -15.25 -23.02 7.49
CA GLY A 300 -14.68 -23.19 6.16
C GLY A 300 -13.91 -21.95 5.71
N GLN A 301 -14.43 -20.75 5.95
CA GLN A 301 -13.73 -19.50 5.62
C GLN A 301 -12.40 -19.36 6.37
N ILE A 302 -12.39 -19.66 7.68
CA ILE A 302 -11.17 -19.59 8.50
C ILE A 302 -10.12 -20.60 8.00
N LEU A 303 -10.55 -21.84 7.71
CA LEU A 303 -9.67 -22.87 7.17
C LEU A 303 -9.12 -22.48 5.79
N ILE A 304 -9.95 -21.92 4.91
CA ILE A 304 -9.53 -21.44 3.59
C ILE A 304 -8.47 -20.34 3.72
N LEU A 305 -8.63 -19.39 4.64
CA LEU A 305 -7.62 -18.35 4.88
C LEU A 305 -6.32 -18.94 5.45
N ALA A 306 -6.41 -19.88 6.41
CA ALA A 306 -5.25 -20.54 6.98
C ALA A 306 -4.46 -21.35 5.93
N VAL A 307 -5.18 -22.12 5.10
CA VAL A 307 -4.59 -22.88 3.98
C VAL A 307 -4.02 -21.93 2.93
N GLY A 308 -4.72 -20.85 2.58
CA GLY A 308 -4.22 -19.81 1.69
C GLY A 308 -2.90 -19.22 2.19
N GLY A 309 -2.80 -18.93 3.49
CA GLY A 309 -1.57 -18.48 4.14
C GLY A 309 -0.45 -19.52 4.11
N LEU A 310 -0.76 -20.79 4.36
CA LEU A 310 0.21 -21.88 4.32
C LEU A 310 0.75 -22.11 2.89
N LEU A 311 -0.15 -22.10 1.89
CA LEU A 311 0.21 -22.20 0.48
C LEU A 311 1.04 -20.98 0.05
N GLY A 312 0.67 -19.79 0.52
CA GLY A 312 1.41 -18.56 0.34
C GLY A 312 2.84 -18.69 0.83
N TRP A 313 3.00 -19.10 2.09
CA TRP A 313 4.30 -19.31 2.73
C TRP A 313 5.17 -20.33 1.98
N ARG A 314 4.57 -21.41 1.49
CA ARG A 314 5.30 -22.54 0.90
C ARG A 314 5.65 -22.36 -0.58
N PHE A 315 4.80 -21.68 -1.35
CA PHE A 315 4.87 -21.67 -2.81
C PHE A 315 5.05 -20.28 -3.44
N LEU A 316 4.80 -19.18 -2.72
CA LEU A 316 5.01 -17.84 -3.28
C LEU A 316 6.46 -17.38 -3.10
N GLN A 317 7.03 -16.80 -4.16
CA GLN A 317 8.41 -16.29 -4.18
C GLN A 317 8.62 -15.26 -3.09
N ARG A 318 9.69 -15.42 -2.32
CA ARG A 318 10.14 -14.46 -1.31
C ARG A 318 10.67 -13.22 -2.04
N ALA A 319 10.09 -12.06 -1.77
CA ALA A 319 10.56 -10.80 -2.34
C ALA A 319 11.72 -10.29 -1.50
N GLU A 320 12.76 -9.74 -2.15
CA GLU A 320 13.85 -9.07 -1.44
C GLU A 320 13.31 -7.89 -0.64
N VAL A 321 13.67 -7.83 0.64
CA VAL A 321 13.19 -6.79 1.55
C VAL A 321 14.21 -5.65 1.59
N SER A 322 13.83 -4.47 1.09
CA SER A 322 14.64 -3.25 1.25
C SER A 322 14.84 -2.92 2.73
N LYS A 323 16.07 -2.52 3.10
CA LYS A 323 16.45 -2.15 4.48
C LYS A 323 15.45 -1.13 5.07
N PRO A 324 15.00 -1.30 6.33
CA PRO A 324 13.98 -0.42 6.91
C PRO A 324 14.48 1.00 7.11
N ALA A 325 13.67 2.00 6.71
CA ALA A 325 13.77 3.31 7.32
C ALA A 325 13.20 3.24 8.75
N VAL A 326 13.81 3.98 9.68
CA VAL A 326 13.32 4.04 11.06
C VAL A 326 12.08 4.93 11.06
N LEU A 327 10.89 4.32 11.16
CA LEU A 327 9.65 5.07 11.35
C LEU A 327 9.77 5.95 12.61
N PRO A 328 9.45 7.26 12.53
CA PRO A 328 9.63 8.21 13.63
C PRO A 328 8.54 8.09 14.72
N LEU A 329 8.17 6.88 15.11
CA LEU A 329 7.08 6.59 16.04
C LEU A 329 7.45 5.55 17.09
N HIS A 330 7.25 5.92 18.35
CA HIS A 330 7.42 5.03 19.50
C HIS A 330 6.05 4.70 20.10
N VAL A 331 5.37 3.69 19.56
CA VAL A 331 4.24 3.07 20.26
C VAL A 331 4.81 2.06 21.27
N PRO A 332 4.51 2.16 22.58
CA PRO A 332 5.04 1.23 23.55
C PRO A 332 4.48 -0.17 23.30
N ARG A 333 5.33 -1.20 23.38
CA ARG A 333 4.94 -2.61 23.16
C ARG A 333 3.74 -3.05 24.01
N ARG A 334 3.63 -2.53 25.25
CA ARG A 334 2.48 -2.82 26.14
C ARG A 334 1.15 -2.35 25.54
N LEU A 335 1.13 -1.17 24.95
CA LEU A 335 -0.06 -0.64 24.29
C LEU A 335 -0.41 -1.47 23.05
N ALA A 336 0.59 -1.84 22.24
CA ALA A 336 0.35 -2.68 21.07
C ALA A 336 -0.24 -4.05 21.44
N VAL A 337 0.29 -4.70 22.50
CA VAL A 337 -0.27 -5.95 23.02
C VAL A 337 -1.69 -5.74 23.55
N ALA A 338 -1.94 -4.64 24.27
CA ALA A 338 -3.30 -4.31 24.71
C ALA A 338 -4.27 -4.11 23.54
N CYS A 339 -3.86 -3.42 22.47
CA CYS A 339 -4.64 -3.28 21.24
C CYS A 339 -5.00 -4.63 20.63
N TRP A 340 -4.05 -5.58 20.57
CA TRP A 340 -4.32 -6.93 20.08
C TRP A 340 -5.28 -7.70 20.98
N ILE A 341 -5.08 -7.66 22.30
CA ILE A 341 -5.96 -8.32 23.26
C ILE A 341 -7.39 -7.79 23.13
N VAL A 342 -7.56 -6.47 23.12
CA VAL A 342 -8.87 -5.82 22.99
C VAL A 342 -9.48 -6.15 21.63
N PHE A 343 -8.71 -6.07 20.55
CA PHE A 343 -9.18 -6.41 19.21
C PHE A 343 -9.73 -7.84 19.14
N PHE A 344 -8.97 -8.85 19.55
CA PHE A 344 -9.44 -10.24 19.49
C PHE A 344 -10.58 -10.51 20.48
N THR A 345 -10.57 -9.86 21.64
CA THR A 345 -11.68 -9.92 22.59
C THR A 345 -12.96 -9.38 21.96
N LEU A 346 -12.91 -8.26 21.23
CA LEU A 346 -14.07 -7.73 20.52
C LEU A 346 -14.46 -8.62 19.33
N LEU A 347 -13.49 -9.07 18.53
CA LEU A 347 -13.74 -9.87 17.33
C LEU A 347 -14.49 -11.18 17.63
N PHE A 348 -14.12 -11.87 18.71
CA PHE A 348 -14.76 -13.13 19.12
C PHE A 348 -15.84 -12.94 20.17
N GLY A 349 -15.67 -11.99 21.08
CA GLY A 349 -16.60 -11.73 22.18
C GLY A 349 -17.90 -11.07 21.74
N LEU A 350 -17.89 -10.18 20.73
CA LEU A 350 -19.12 -9.55 20.22
C LEU A 350 -20.07 -10.56 19.56
N PRO A 351 -19.64 -11.44 18.63
CA PRO A 351 -20.50 -12.48 18.10
C PRO A 351 -21.03 -13.39 19.21
N PHE A 352 -20.16 -13.78 20.16
CA PHE A 352 -20.56 -14.62 21.30
C PHE A 352 -21.65 -13.94 22.14
N LEU A 353 -21.46 -12.67 22.50
CA LEU A 353 -22.41 -11.91 23.30
C LEU A 353 -23.77 -11.74 22.59
N ARG A 354 -23.75 -11.58 21.26
CA ARG A 354 -24.96 -11.46 20.43
C ARG A 354 -25.84 -12.71 20.48
N PHE A 355 -25.29 -13.90 20.74
CA PHE A 355 -26.11 -15.11 20.94
C PHE A 355 -26.98 -15.05 22.20
N PHE A 356 -26.53 -14.31 23.22
CA PHE A 356 -27.27 -14.19 24.49
C PHE A 356 -28.09 -12.90 24.56
N VAL A 357 -27.60 -11.82 23.97
CA VAL A 357 -28.19 -10.49 24.06
C VAL A 357 -28.70 -10.05 22.70
N HIS A 358 -30.02 -10.05 22.55
CA HIS A 358 -30.71 -9.56 21.34
C HIS A 358 -30.81 -8.02 21.37
N ASN A 359 -29.68 -7.35 21.16
CA ASN A 359 -29.59 -5.89 21.08
C ASN A 359 -29.10 -5.45 19.71
N GLN A 360 -29.87 -4.60 19.03
CA GLN A 360 -29.53 -4.10 17.69
C GLN A 360 -28.27 -3.23 17.68
N ALA A 361 -28.01 -2.43 18.73
CA ALA A 361 -26.79 -1.63 18.83
C ALA A 361 -25.55 -2.53 18.84
N LEU A 362 -25.63 -3.64 19.60
CA LEU A 362 -24.60 -4.66 19.65
C LEU A 362 -24.46 -5.34 18.28
N ALA A 363 -25.57 -5.74 17.65
CA ALA A 363 -25.55 -6.38 16.34
C ALA A 363 -24.91 -5.49 15.26
N LEU A 364 -25.24 -4.21 15.26
CA LEU A 364 -24.70 -3.22 14.34
C LEU A 364 -23.21 -3.00 14.61
N PHE A 365 -22.80 -2.76 15.86
CA PHE A 365 -21.38 -2.63 16.21
C PHE A 365 -20.59 -3.89 15.82
N ASP A 366 -21.08 -5.07 16.17
CA ASP A 366 -20.51 -6.37 15.86
C ASP A 366 -20.30 -6.60 14.35
N THR A 367 -21.35 -6.41 13.56
CA THR A 367 -21.30 -6.58 12.09
C THR A 367 -20.31 -5.61 11.45
N PHE A 368 -20.39 -4.31 11.77
CA PHE A 368 -19.50 -3.31 11.18
C PHE A 368 -18.04 -3.47 11.64
N PHE A 369 -17.82 -3.86 12.90
CA PHE A 369 -16.49 -4.17 13.43
C PHE A 369 -15.86 -5.37 12.71
N ARG A 370 -16.60 -6.46 12.50
CA ARG A 370 -16.12 -7.60 11.73
C ARG A 370 -15.83 -7.25 10.28
N VAL A 371 -16.73 -6.55 9.61
CA VAL A 371 -16.51 -6.12 8.22
C VAL A 371 -15.26 -5.25 8.13
N GLY A 372 -15.10 -4.26 9.03
CA GLY A 372 -13.91 -3.42 9.10
C GLY A 372 -12.61 -4.18 9.37
N SER A 373 -12.69 -5.35 10.02
CA SER A 373 -11.56 -6.22 10.35
C SER A 373 -11.14 -7.15 9.21
N LEU A 374 -12.01 -7.39 8.23
CA LEU A 374 -11.84 -8.42 7.20
C LEU A 374 -11.64 -7.87 5.78
N VAL A 375 -11.76 -6.57 5.60
CA VAL A 375 -11.55 -5.95 4.27
C VAL A 375 -10.06 -5.85 3.97
N PHE A 376 -9.62 -6.31 2.79
CA PHE A 376 -8.25 -6.11 2.32
C PHE A 376 -8.24 -5.30 1.02
N GLY A 377 -7.56 -4.15 1.08
CA GLY A 377 -7.38 -3.25 -0.06
C GLY A 377 -8.64 -2.44 -0.39
N GLY A 378 -8.47 -1.14 -0.64
CA GLY A 378 -9.40 -0.25 -1.34
C GLY A 378 -10.86 -0.09 -0.85
N GLY A 379 -11.40 1.13 -0.95
CA GLY A 379 -12.77 1.46 -0.53
C GLY A 379 -13.87 0.58 -1.13
N HIS A 380 -13.75 0.13 -2.39
CA HIS A 380 -14.80 -0.63 -3.08
C HIS A 380 -14.97 -2.08 -2.60
N VAL A 381 -13.95 -2.63 -1.92
CA VAL A 381 -13.94 -4.03 -1.48
C VAL A 381 -14.87 -4.28 -0.29
N VAL A 382 -15.20 -3.22 0.44
CA VAL A 382 -16.11 -3.31 1.59
C VAL A 382 -17.56 -3.50 1.20
N LEU A 383 -17.94 -3.11 -0.03
CA LEU A 383 -19.33 -3.04 -0.44
C LEU A 383 -19.99 -4.42 -0.52
N PRO A 384 -19.40 -5.43 -1.17
CA PRO A 384 -19.99 -6.76 -1.19
C PRO A 384 -20.15 -7.36 0.22
N LEU A 385 -19.18 -7.09 1.12
CA LEU A 385 -19.23 -7.54 2.50
C LEU A 385 -20.36 -6.85 3.28
N LEU A 386 -20.49 -5.53 3.17
CA LEU A 386 -21.58 -4.78 3.79
C LEU A 386 -22.94 -5.22 3.26
N GLN A 387 -23.09 -5.36 1.93
CA GLN A 387 -24.35 -5.76 1.31
C GLN A 387 -24.81 -7.12 1.83
N ARG A 388 -23.89 -8.10 1.88
CA ARG A 388 -24.15 -9.45 2.38
C ARG A 388 -24.61 -9.47 3.84
N GLU A 389 -24.14 -8.53 4.65
CA GLU A 389 -24.49 -8.46 6.07
C GLU A 389 -25.80 -7.69 6.34
N VAL A 390 -26.02 -6.56 5.64
CA VAL A 390 -27.13 -5.64 5.99
C VAL A 390 -28.42 -5.90 5.21
N VAL A 391 -28.33 -6.43 3.98
CA VAL A 391 -29.50 -6.64 3.12
C VAL A 391 -30.25 -7.92 3.51
N PRO A 392 -29.61 -9.10 3.62
CA PRO A 392 -30.30 -10.32 4.07
C PRO A 392 -30.80 -10.24 5.51
N ALA A 393 -30.12 -9.48 6.37
CA ALA A 393 -30.57 -9.22 7.75
C ALA A 393 -31.83 -8.32 7.81
N GLY A 394 -32.28 -7.77 6.68
CA GLY A 394 -33.46 -6.91 6.60
C GLY A 394 -33.26 -5.50 7.18
N TRP A 395 -32.03 -5.14 7.55
CA TRP A 395 -31.71 -3.83 8.12
C TRP A 395 -31.87 -2.72 7.09
N VAL A 396 -31.44 -2.97 5.85
CA VAL A 396 -31.47 -2.02 4.74
C VAL A 396 -31.96 -2.75 3.49
N SER A 397 -32.84 -2.12 2.71
CA SER A 397 -33.25 -2.69 1.41
C SER A 397 -32.11 -2.60 0.38
N ASN A 398 -32.17 -3.43 -0.67
CA ASN A 398 -31.16 -3.36 -1.72
C ASN A 398 -31.14 -1.99 -2.42
N ASP A 399 -32.29 -1.32 -2.51
CA ASP A 399 -32.40 0.00 -3.13
C ASP A 399 -31.75 1.08 -2.28
N GLN A 400 -32.06 1.09 -0.98
CA GLN A 400 -31.40 1.99 -0.04
C GLN A 400 -29.88 1.76 -0.06
N PHE A 401 -29.43 0.51 -0.14
CA PHE A 401 -28.01 0.20 -0.25
C PHE A 401 -27.38 0.83 -1.50
N LEU A 402 -28.03 0.70 -2.66
CA LEU A 402 -27.51 1.21 -3.93
C LEU A 402 -27.62 2.74 -4.05
N THR A 403 -28.70 3.33 -3.54
CA THR A 403 -28.87 4.79 -3.42
C THR A 403 -27.77 5.38 -2.55
N GLY A 404 -27.51 4.79 -1.38
CA GLY A 404 -26.44 5.24 -0.51
C GLY A 404 -25.05 5.00 -1.09
N TYR A 405 -24.86 3.90 -1.84
CA TYR A 405 -23.61 3.66 -2.56
C TYR A 405 -23.35 4.74 -3.63
N ALA A 406 -24.38 5.09 -4.41
CA ALA A 406 -24.30 6.17 -5.39
C ALA A 406 -23.96 7.51 -4.72
N ALA A 407 -24.60 7.81 -3.58
CA ALA A 407 -24.29 9.00 -2.80
C ALA A 407 -22.85 8.99 -2.26
N ALA A 408 -22.38 7.86 -1.74
CA ALA A 408 -21.01 7.72 -1.22
C ALA A 408 -19.93 7.95 -2.28
N GLN A 409 -20.24 7.69 -3.56
CA GLN A 409 -19.34 7.94 -4.69
C GLN A 409 -19.33 9.40 -5.15
N ALA A 410 -20.32 10.20 -4.75
CA ALA A 410 -20.42 11.61 -5.10
C ALA A 410 -19.75 12.54 -4.08
N VAL A 411 -19.35 12.01 -2.92
CA VAL A 411 -18.81 12.79 -1.80
C VAL A 411 -17.30 12.53 -1.67
N PRO A 412 -16.47 13.56 -1.36
CA PRO A 412 -15.04 13.38 -1.16
C PRO A 412 -14.73 12.56 0.10
N GLY A 413 -13.57 11.91 0.13
CA GLY A 413 -13.09 11.16 1.29
C GLY A 413 -13.39 9.66 1.23
N PRO A 414 -13.28 8.95 2.36
CA PRO A 414 -13.21 7.49 2.34
C PRO A 414 -14.59 6.85 2.10
N LEU A 415 -14.67 5.93 1.13
CA LEU A 415 -15.92 5.22 0.80
C LEU A 415 -16.55 4.47 2.00
N PHE A 416 -15.75 4.14 3.01
CA PHE A 416 -16.21 3.53 4.26
C PHE A 416 -17.15 4.42 5.08
N THR A 417 -17.26 5.72 4.79
CA THR A 417 -18.29 6.60 5.37
C THR A 417 -19.70 6.19 4.97
N PHE A 418 -19.84 5.34 3.95
CA PHE A 418 -21.08 4.63 3.65
C PHE A 418 -21.64 3.83 4.84
N SER A 419 -20.79 3.41 5.79
CA SER A 419 -21.26 2.84 7.06
C SER A 419 -22.18 3.78 7.85
N ALA A 420 -21.88 5.08 7.86
CA ALA A 420 -22.72 6.09 8.50
C ALA A 420 -24.10 6.17 7.83
N TYR A 421 -24.13 6.14 6.49
CA TYR A 421 -25.39 6.05 5.73
C TYR A 421 -26.20 4.80 6.14
N LEU A 422 -25.57 3.62 6.12
CA LEU A 422 -26.23 2.35 6.44
C LEU A 422 -26.76 2.31 7.88
N GLY A 423 -26.00 2.86 8.83
CA GLY A 423 -26.45 3.03 10.21
C GLY A 423 -27.63 3.99 10.33
N THR A 424 -27.68 5.03 9.50
CA THR A 424 -28.78 6.01 9.49
C THR A 424 -30.07 5.40 8.94
N VAL A 425 -30.01 4.74 7.78
CA VAL A 425 -31.19 4.18 7.10
C VAL A 425 -31.66 2.83 7.64
N SER A 426 -30.95 2.27 8.63
CA SER A 426 -31.31 1.00 9.24
C SER A 426 -32.74 1.03 9.79
N LYS A 427 -33.54 0.02 9.45
CA LYS A 427 -34.94 -0.09 9.90
C LYS A 427 -35.07 -0.33 11.41
N SER A 428 -34.05 -0.92 12.03
CA SER A 428 -34.07 -1.29 13.45
C SER A 428 -33.32 -0.26 14.29
N ALA A 429 -33.93 0.21 15.38
CA ALA A 429 -33.29 1.14 16.32
C ALA A 429 -32.16 0.42 17.11
N PRO A 430 -31.00 1.06 17.36
CA PRO A 430 -30.68 2.45 17.05
C PRO A 430 -30.37 2.69 15.56
N ASN A 431 -31.00 3.71 15.00
CA ASN A 431 -30.81 4.20 13.64
C ASN A 431 -30.62 5.73 13.64
N GLY A 432 -30.73 6.39 12.49
CA GLY A 432 -30.48 7.83 12.40
C GLY A 432 -29.02 8.17 12.75
N TRP A 433 -28.82 9.33 13.38
CA TRP A 433 -27.48 9.79 13.81
C TRP A 433 -26.77 8.83 14.77
N LEU A 434 -27.53 8.17 15.67
CA LEU A 434 -26.94 7.23 16.61
C LEU A 434 -26.47 5.96 15.90
N GLY A 435 -27.31 5.41 14.99
CA GLY A 435 -26.91 4.29 14.15
C GLY A 435 -25.69 4.62 13.28
N ALA A 436 -25.66 5.84 12.72
CA ALA A 436 -24.53 6.35 11.94
C ALA A 436 -23.23 6.35 12.76
N LEU A 437 -23.26 6.89 13.98
CA LEU A 437 -22.12 6.96 14.88
C LEU A 437 -21.61 5.57 15.26
N ILE A 438 -22.51 4.63 15.59
CA ILE A 438 -22.15 3.26 15.96
C ILE A 438 -21.51 2.55 14.77
N ALA A 439 -22.13 2.59 13.58
CA ALA A 439 -21.60 1.94 12.37
C ALA A 439 -20.23 2.52 11.97
N LEU A 440 -20.11 3.85 11.99
CA LEU A 440 -18.89 4.54 11.62
C LEU A 440 -17.75 4.26 12.59
N ALA A 441 -18.01 4.31 13.90
CA ALA A 441 -17.00 3.98 14.90
C ALA A 441 -16.58 2.51 14.77
N ALA A 442 -17.56 1.59 14.66
CA ALA A 442 -17.30 0.16 14.59
C ALA A 442 -16.46 -0.24 13.37
N ILE A 443 -16.75 0.30 12.18
CA ILE A 443 -16.04 -0.10 10.95
C ILE A 443 -14.58 0.38 10.91
N PHE A 444 -14.27 1.51 11.56
CA PHE A 444 -12.91 2.08 11.57
C PHE A 444 -12.09 1.69 12.80
N LEU A 445 -12.72 1.29 13.91
CA LEU A 445 -12.02 0.91 15.14
C LEU A 445 -10.94 -0.18 14.93
N PRO A 446 -11.16 -1.23 14.11
CA PRO A 446 -10.11 -2.20 13.80
C PRO A 446 -8.83 -1.56 13.25
N SER A 447 -8.95 -0.50 12.44
CA SER A 447 -7.79 0.20 11.86
C SER A 447 -6.92 0.85 12.92
N PHE A 448 -7.50 1.39 14.00
CA PHE A 448 -6.73 1.92 15.12
C PHE A 448 -5.98 0.81 15.84
N PHE A 449 -6.61 -0.34 16.07
CA PHE A 449 -5.96 -1.49 16.70
C PHE A 449 -4.86 -2.06 15.82
N PHE A 450 -5.07 -2.17 14.51
CA PHE A 450 -4.08 -2.67 13.58
C PHE A 450 -2.88 -1.76 13.47
N VAL A 451 -3.08 -0.45 13.23
CA VAL A 451 -1.97 0.51 13.10
C VAL A 451 -1.19 0.59 14.42
N ALA A 452 -1.86 0.82 15.55
CA ALA A 452 -1.16 0.89 16.83
C ALA A 452 -0.54 -0.45 17.25
N GLY A 453 -1.20 -1.57 16.95
CA GLY A 453 -0.78 -2.91 17.31
C GLY A 453 0.42 -3.42 16.52
N ILE A 454 0.56 -3.03 15.25
CA ILE A 454 1.63 -3.52 14.38
C ILE A 454 2.87 -2.63 14.39
N LEU A 455 2.73 -1.31 14.61
CA LEU A 455 3.81 -0.34 14.48
C LEU A 455 5.10 -0.74 15.21
N PRO A 456 5.07 -1.23 16.47
CA PRO A 456 6.30 -1.64 17.19
C PRO A 456 6.97 -2.91 16.65
N PHE A 457 6.24 -3.70 15.86
CA PHE A 457 6.71 -4.97 15.32
C PHE A 457 7.00 -4.89 13.83
N TRP A 458 6.52 -3.84 13.14
CA TRP A 458 6.55 -3.75 11.68
C TRP A 458 7.95 -3.90 11.09
N ASN A 459 8.94 -3.21 11.63
CA ASN A 459 10.34 -3.31 11.17
C ASN A 459 10.89 -4.73 11.23
N ARG A 460 10.43 -5.54 12.19
CA ARG A 460 10.82 -6.95 12.31
C ARG A 460 9.94 -7.86 11.44
N LEU A 461 8.65 -7.60 11.32
CA LEU A 461 7.74 -8.45 10.54
C LEU A 461 7.98 -8.29 9.03
N ARG A 462 8.30 -7.09 8.56
CA ARG A 462 8.56 -6.83 7.14
C ARG A 462 9.82 -7.53 6.62
N THR A 463 10.82 -7.73 7.48
CA THR A 463 12.08 -8.43 7.14
C THR A 463 11.92 -9.93 7.09
N ILE A 464 10.79 -10.48 7.56
CA ILE A 464 10.50 -11.90 7.51
C ILE A 464 9.84 -12.22 6.16
N GLU A 465 10.64 -12.70 5.21
CA GLU A 465 10.18 -13.10 3.88
C GLU A 465 9.01 -14.11 3.91
N ALA A 466 9.08 -15.06 4.83
CA ALA A 466 8.05 -16.09 5.05
C ALA A 466 6.68 -15.47 5.38
N PHE A 467 6.66 -14.38 6.14
CA PHE A 467 5.45 -13.70 6.56
C PHE A 467 4.81 -12.95 5.38
N GLN A 468 5.62 -12.26 4.57
CA GLN A 468 5.17 -11.60 3.34
C GLN A 468 4.62 -12.59 2.29
N ALA A 469 5.22 -13.79 2.21
CA ALA A 469 4.72 -14.86 1.36
C ALA A 469 3.37 -15.41 1.86
N ALA A 470 3.24 -15.68 3.16
CA ALA A 470 1.99 -16.13 3.77
C ALA A 470 0.85 -15.15 3.51
N LEU A 471 1.08 -13.86 3.75
CA LEU A 471 0.05 -12.84 3.57
C LEU A 471 -0.47 -12.75 2.13
N ARG A 472 0.43 -12.82 1.13
CA ARG A 472 0.01 -12.82 -0.27
C ARG A 472 -0.92 -14.00 -0.59
N GLY A 473 -0.71 -15.15 0.05
CA GLY A 473 -1.60 -16.30 -0.04
C GLY A 473 -2.96 -16.07 0.65
N ILE A 474 -2.98 -15.44 1.82
CA ILE A 474 -4.22 -15.04 2.51
C ILE A 474 -5.04 -14.08 1.64
N ASN A 475 -4.41 -13.03 1.11
CA ASN A 475 -5.05 -12.05 0.24
C ASN A 475 -5.65 -12.71 -1.01
N ALA A 476 -4.93 -13.64 -1.63
CA ALA A 476 -5.46 -14.44 -2.74
C ALA A 476 -6.69 -15.27 -2.35
N ALA A 477 -6.69 -15.90 -1.18
CA ALA A 477 -7.84 -16.64 -0.67
C ALA A 477 -9.07 -15.74 -0.43
N VAL A 478 -8.87 -14.52 0.08
CA VAL A 478 -9.94 -13.51 0.24
C VAL A 478 -10.59 -13.18 -1.09
N VAL A 479 -9.80 -12.98 -2.16
CA VAL A 479 -10.34 -12.78 -3.52
C VAL A 479 -11.25 -13.93 -3.94
N GLY A 480 -10.85 -15.17 -3.64
CA GLY A 480 -11.66 -16.36 -3.90
C GLY A 480 -12.99 -16.39 -3.15
N ILE A 481 -12.99 -16.04 -1.86
CA ILE A 481 -14.22 -15.96 -1.04
C ILE A 481 -15.18 -14.91 -1.62
N LEU A 482 -14.66 -13.77 -2.08
CA LEU A 482 -15.47 -12.70 -2.68
C LEU A 482 -15.96 -13.08 -4.08
N LEU A 483 -15.17 -13.80 -4.86
CA LEU A 483 -15.61 -14.37 -6.14
C LEU A 483 -16.78 -15.34 -5.95
N ALA A 484 -16.75 -16.18 -4.92
CA ALA A 484 -17.87 -17.05 -4.60
C ALA A 484 -19.10 -16.27 -4.13
N ALA A 485 -18.92 -15.20 -3.35
CA ALA A 485 -20.01 -14.33 -2.94
C ALA A 485 -20.66 -13.59 -4.13
N LEU A 486 -19.86 -13.20 -5.12
CA LEU A 486 -20.34 -12.66 -6.39
C LEU A 486 -21.26 -13.66 -7.11
N TYR A 487 -20.90 -14.95 -7.14
CA TYR A 487 -21.78 -15.98 -7.69
C TYR A 487 -23.04 -16.18 -6.82
N GLN A 488 -22.88 -16.53 -5.54
CA GLN A 488 -23.97 -16.78 -4.60
C GLN A 488 -23.80 -15.93 -3.33
N PRO A 489 -24.77 -15.08 -2.96
CA PRO A 489 -26.11 -14.94 -3.55
C PRO A 489 -26.24 -13.86 -4.64
N ILE A 490 -25.18 -13.09 -4.94
CA ILE A 490 -25.34 -11.82 -5.67
C ILE A 490 -25.80 -12.03 -7.12
N TRP A 491 -25.10 -12.87 -7.88
CA TRP A 491 -25.47 -13.17 -9.27
C TRP A 491 -26.78 -13.93 -9.37
N THR A 492 -26.92 -15.01 -8.58
CA THR A 492 -28.09 -15.89 -8.62
C THR A 492 -29.38 -15.26 -8.12
N SER A 493 -29.32 -14.18 -7.34
CA SER A 493 -30.50 -13.41 -6.94
C SER A 493 -30.92 -12.34 -7.96
N ALA A 494 -30.01 -11.89 -8.83
CA ALA A 494 -30.23 -10.75 -9.71
C ALA A 494 -30.37 -11.10 -11.21
N ILE A 495 -29.66 -12.12 -11.70
CA ILE A 495 -29.58 -12.46 -13.13
C ILE A 495 -30.44 -13.71 -13.40
N HIS A 496 -31.64 -13.52 -13.96
CA HIS A 496 -32.58 -14.61 -14.24
C HIS A 496 -32.84 -14.81 -15.74
N ALA A 497 -32.56 -13.80 -16.57
CA ALA A 497 -32.76 -13.83 -18.02
C ALA A 497 -31.54 -13.26 -18.79
N PRO A 498 -31.40 -13.58 -20.10
CA PRO A 498 -30.32 -13.02 -20.92
C PRO A 498 -30.27 -11.49 -20.96
N VAL A 499 -31.43 -10.82 -20.81
CA VAL A 499 -31.48 -9.35 -20.77
C VAL A 499 -30.89 -8.80 -19.47
N ASP A 500 -31.08 -9.48 -18.34
CA ASP A 500 -30.45 -9.11 -17.07
C ASP A 500 -28.92 -9.18 -17.19
N PHE A 501 -28.43 -10.25 -17.83
CA PHE A 501 -27.01 -10.42 -18.12
C PHE A 501 -26.47 -9.32 -19.03
N ALA A 502 -27.18 -8.99 -20.11
CA ALA A 502 -26.77 -7.93 -21.04
C ALA A 502 -26.66 -6.56 -20.34
N LEU A 503 -27.65 -6.21 -19.50
CA LEU A 503 -27.62 -4.98 -18.71
C LEU A 503 -26.45 -4.98 -17.71
N SER A 504 -26.21 -6.10 -17.01
CA SER A 504 -25.08 -6.23 -16.08
C SER A 504 -23.74 -6.08 -16.81
N LEU A 505 -23.62 -6.66 -18.01
CA LEU A 505 -22.41 -6.57 -18.82
C LEU A 505 -22.15 -5.14 -19.31
N ILE A 506 -23.19 -4.42 -19.75
CA ILE A 506 -23.10 -3.00 -20.11
C ILE A 506 -22.65 -2.19 -18.90
N ALA A 507 -23.32 -2.37 -17.74
CA ALA A 507 -22.96 -1.68 -16.51
C ALA A 507 -21.51 -1.96 -16.09
N PHE A 508 -21.06 -3.21 -16.15
CA PHE A 508 -19.68 -3.59 -15.85
C PHE A 508 -18.69 -2.96 -16.83
N GLY A 509 -19.01 -2.96 -18.13
CA GLY A 509 -18.22 -2.27 -19.15
C GLY A 509 -18.10 -0.77 -18.84
N LEU A 510 -19.21 -0.10 -18.52
CA LEU A 510 -19.22 1.32 -18.15
C LEU A 510 -18.31 1.59 -16.95
N LEU A 511 -18.37 0.74 -15.93
CA LEU A 511 -17.58 0.86 -14.70
C LEU A 511 -16.08 0.58 -14.90
N VAL A 512 -15.73 -0.45 -15.68
CA VAL A 512 -14.34 -0.96 -15.77
C VAL A 512 -13.60 -0.43 -16.98
N LEU A 513 -14.24 -0.41 -18.16
CA LEU A 513 -13.63 -0.03 -19.43
C LEU A 513 -13.73 1.48 -19.66
N TRP A 514 -14.94 2.02 -19.56
CA TRP A 514 -15.19 3.46 -19.75
C TRP A 514 -14.97 4.29 -18.48
N LYS A 515 -14.77 3.64 -17.32
CA LYS A 515 -14.54 4.29 -16.01
C LYS A 515 -15.58 5.35 -15.67
N VAL A 516 -16.83 5.13 -16.12
CA VAL A 516 -17.95 6.00 -15.82
C VAL A 516 -18.19 5.99 -14.30
N PRO A 517 -18.45 7.15 -13.68
CA PRO A 517 -18.70 7.21 -12.24
C PRO A 517 -19.83 6.25 -11.82
N PRO A 518 -19.66 5.44 -10.75
CA PRO A 518 -20.64 4.40 -10.42
C PRO A 518 -22.06 4.91 -10.18
N TRP A 519 -22.22 6.13 -9.66
CA TRP A 519 -23.53 6.75 -9.47
C TRP A 519 -24.29 6.96 -10.79
N VAL A 520 -23.59 7.33 -11.87
CA VAL A 520 -24.19 7.48 -13.22
C VAL A 520 -24.68 6.14 -13.71
N VAL A 521 -23.86 5.09 -13.54
CA VAL A 521 -24.19 3.73 -13.97
C VAL A 521 -25.40 3.19 -13.19
N VAL A 522 -25.48 3.48 -11.89
CA VAL A 522 -26.64 3.12 -11.06
C VAL A 522 -27.92 3.80 -11.55
N VAL A 523 -27.88 5.12 -11.82
CA VAL A 523 -29.03 5.86 -12.35
C VAL A 523 -29.46 5.35 -13.71
N LEU A 524 -28.52 5.15 -14.64
CA LEU A 524 -28.81 4.59 -15.96
C LEU A 524 -29.44 3.20 -15.86
N SER A 525 -28.92 2.34 -14.98
CA SER A 525 -29.44 0.99 -14.79
C SER A 525 -30.83 1.00 -14.16
N ALA A 526 -31.09 1.89 -13.21
CA ALA A 526 -32.43 2.07 -12.63
C ALA A 526 -33.45 2.54 -13.67
N LEU A 527 -33.08 3.50 -14.53
CA LEU A 527 -33.93 3.99 -15.62
C LEU A 527 -34.20 2.91 -16.68
N LEU A 528 -33.18 2.14 -17.07
CA LEU A 528 -33.31 1.02 -18.00
C LEU A 528 -34.17 -0.12 -17.41
N GLY A 529 -34.02 -0.41 -16.12
CA GLY A 529 -34.89 -1.37 -15.42
C GLY A 529 -36.35 -0.91 -15.40
N ALA A 530 -36.59 0.38 -15.17
CA ALA A 530 -37.93 0.97 -15.17
C ALA A 530 -38.58 0.94 -16.56
N SER A 531 -37.82 1.25 -17.63
CA SER A 531 -38.35 1.19 -19.00
C SER A 531 -38.67 -0.25 -19.43
N MET A 532 -37.90 -1.23 -18.97
CA MET A 532 -38.16 -2.64 -19.24
C MET A 532 -39.38 -3.21 -18.53
N SER A 533 -39.81 -2.66 -17.39
CA SER A 533 -41.06 -3.10 -16.75
C SER A 533 -42.31 -2.54 -17.40
N LEU A 534 -42.16 -1.53 -18.28
CA LEU A 534 -43.25 -0.92 -19.03
C LEU A 534 -43.50 -1.61 -20.39
N LEU A 535 -42.59 -2.50 -20.81
CA LEU A 535 -42.66 -3.34 -22.00
C LEU A 535 -43.07 -4.76 -21.61
#